data_AF-A0AA40S7X9-F1
#
_entry.id   AF-A0AA40S7X9-F1
#
_cell.length_a   1.000
_cell.length_b   1.000
_cell.length_c   1.000
_cell.angle_alpha   90.00
_cell.angle_beta   90.00
_cell.angle_gamma   90.00
#
_symmetry.space_group_name_H-M   'P 1'
#
loop_
_entity.id
_entity.type
_entity.pdbx_description
1 polymer ?
#
loop_
_entity_poly.entity_id
_entity_poly.type
_entity_poly.pdbx_seq_one_letter_code
_entity_poly.pdbx_strand_id
1 'polypeptide(L)' 'QHRQGLQVACLEEIAYLQGFIGRAQLQARGELFAKTHYGQNLLRLAREVQLEFCTDLG' A
#
# COMPACT_ATOMS: atom_id res chain seq x y z
N GLN A 1 -17.51 14.35 10.26
CA GLN A 1 -17.30 13.67 8.96
C GLN A 1 -15.83 13.24 8.89
N HIS A 2 -15.41 11.99 9.14
CA HIS A 2 -13.99 11.57 8.93
C HIS A 2 -13.76 10.03 9.05
N ARG A 3 -14.73 9.18 8.66
CA ARG A 3 -14.58 7.70 8.78
C ARG A 3 -14.17 6.98 7.49
N GLN A 4 -14.17 7.65 6.34
CA GLN A 4 -14.02 6.97 5.05
C GLN A 4 -12.56 6.65 4.69
N GLY A 5 -11.58 7.40 5.18
CA GLY A 5 -10.16 7.16 4.83
C GLY A 5 -9.56 5.88 5.43
N LEU A 6 -10.03 5.46 6.61
CA LEU A 6 -9.45 4.31 7.32
C LEU A 6 -9.88 2.97 6.75
N GLN A 7 -11.14 2.87 6.28
CA GLN A 7 -11.65 1.63 5.67
C GLN A 7 -11.05 1.38 4.30
N VAL A 8 -10.85 2.45 3.51
CA VAL A 8 -10.17 2.38 2.22
C VAL A 8 -8.75 1.85 2.44
N ALA A 9 -8.03 2.38 3.42
CA ALA A 9 -6.65 1.99 3.73
C ALA A 9 -6.40 0.49 3.90
N CYS A 10 -7.22 -0.19 4.70
CA CYS A 10 -7.09 -1.63 4.87
C CYS A 10 -7.32 -2.38 3.55
N LEU A 11 -8.17 -1.86 2.66
CA LEU A 11 -8.46 -2.51 1.39
C LEU A 11 -7.30 -2.41 0.40
N GLU A 12 -6.58 -1.28 0.30
CA GLU A 12 -5.38 -1.24 -0.56
C GLU A 12 -4.27 -2.13 -0.05
N GLU A 13 -4.07 -2.17 1.26
CA GLU A 13 -3.07 -3.04 1.89
C GLU A 13 -3.39 -4.52 1.62
N ILE A 14 -4.64 -4.95 1.85
CA ILE A 14 -5.11 -6.30 1.50
C ILE A 14 -4.99 -6.54 -0.01
N ALA A 15 -5.39 -5.58 -0.85
CA ALA A 15 -5.31 -5.72 -2.29
C ALA A 15 -3.87 -5.85 -2.80
N TYR A 16 -2.92 -5.17 -2.16
CA TYR A 16 -1.51 -5.28 -2.49
C TYR A 16 -0.92 -6.62 -2.05
N LEU A 17 -1.25 -7.07 -0.83
CA LEU A 17 -0.84 -8.39 -0.30
C LEU A 17 -1.43 -9.55 -1.12
N GLN A 18 -2.65 -9.39 -1.63
CA GLN A 18 -3.32 -10.36 -2.50
C GLN A 18 -2.87 -10.26 -3.97
N GLY A 19 -2.05 -9.27 -4.33
CA GLY A 19 -1.63 -9.04 -5.72
C GLY A 19 -2.71 -8.46 -6.65
N PHE A 20 -3.85 -8.01 -6.11
CA PHE A 20 -4.90 -7.32 -6.88
C PHE A 20 -4.45 -5.95 -7.39
N ILE A 21 -3.61 -5.25 -6.62
CA ILE A 21 -2.99 -3.99 -7.05
C ILE A 21 -1.47 -4.13 -7.04
N GLY A 22 -0.82 -3.57 -8.05
CA GLY A 22 0.64 -3.55 -8.12
C GLY A 22 1.25 -2.43 -7.28
N ARG A 23 2.55 -2.53 -7.00
CA ARG A 23 3.33 -1.50 -6.27
C ARG A 23 3.14 -0.11 -6.85
N ALA A 24 3.10 0.02 -8.18
CA ALA A 24 2.91 1.31 -8.84
C ALA A 24 1.56 1.96 -8.50
N GLN A 25 0.48 1.18 -8.41
CA GLN A 25 -0.84 1.69 -7.99
C GLN A 25 -0.85 2.05 -6.50
N LEU A 26 -0.23 1.22 -5.66
CA LEU A 26 -0.11 1.50 -4.23
C LEU A 26 0.67 2.80 -4.00
N GLN A 27 1.78 2.99 -4.70
CA GLN A 27 2.62 4.19 -4.63
C GLN A 27 1.88 5.43 -5.12
N ALA A 28 1.20 5.36 -6.27
CA ALA A 28 0.43 6.48 -6.79
C ALA A 28 -0.67 6.94 -5.82
N ARG A 29 -1.36 5.99 -5.15
CA ARG A 29 -2.32 6.30 -4.08
C ARG A 29 -1.64 6.89 -2.84
N GLY A 30 -0.51 6.31 -2.45
CA GLY A 30 0.31 6.83 -1.36
C GLY A 30 0.78 8.27 -1.58
N GLU A 31 1.16 8.62 -2.81
CA GLU A 31 1.54 9.98 -3.23
C GLU A 31 0.34 10.95 -3.17
N LEU A 32 -0.83 10.52 -3.63
CA LEU A 32 -2.09 11.28 -3.53
C LEU A 32 -2.42 11.67 -2.09
N PHE A 33 -2.14 10.77 -1.14
CA PHE A 33 -2.39 10.97 0.28
C PHE A 33 -1.11 11.26 1.09
N ALA A 34 0.00 11.66 0.46
CA ALA A 34 1.32 11.79 1.12
C ALA A 34 1.35 12.80 2.28
N LYS A 35 0.44 13.77 2.28
CA LYS A 35 0.27 14.75 3.37
C LYS A 35 -0.43 14.17 4.61
N THR A 36 -0.94 12.95 4.51
CA THR A 36 -1.64 12.25 5.59
C THR A 36 -0.79 11.08 6.09
N HIS A 37 -1.00 10.70 7.34
CA HIS A 37 -0.36 9.52 7.93
C HIS A 37 -0.67 8.24 7.12
N TYR A 38 -1.85 8.18 6.50
CA TYR A 38 -2.29 7.07 5.65
C TYR A 38 -1.43 6.91 4.38
N GLY A 39 -1.26 7.99 3.59
CA GLY A 39 -0.44 7.90 2.38
C GLY A 39 1.02 7.62 2.69
N GLN A 40 1.54 8.15 3.81
CA GLN A 40 2.88 7.81 4.29
C GLN A 40 3.01 6.31 4.63
N ASN A 41 1.98 5.71 5.23
CA ASN A 41 1.97 4.28 5.55
C ASN A 41 1.92 3.42 4.28
N LEU A 42 1.10 3.80 3.27
CA LEU A 42 1.09 3.12 1.96
C LEU A 42 2.44 3.19 1.25
N LEU A 43 3.10 4.35 1.26
CA LEU A 43 4.43 4.52 0.67
C LEU A 43 5.51 3.73 1.43
N ARG A 44 5.34 3.53 2.73
CA ARG A 44 6.21 2.65 3.52
C ARG A 44 5.99 1.19 3.12
N LEU A 45 4.74 0.73 3.07
CA LEU A 45 4.38 -0.63 2.66
C LEU A 45 4.89 -0.96 1.25
N ALA A 46 4.73 -0.02 0.31
CA ALA A 46 5.22 -0.15 -1.06
C ALA A 46 6.75 -0.34 -1.16
N ARG A 47 7.50 0.12 -0.14
CA ARG A 47 8.96 -0.02 -0.04
C ARG A 47 9.38 -1.27 0.72
N GLU A 48 8.68 -1.62 1.80
CA GLU A 48 9.00 -2.76 2.67
C GLU A 48 8.78 -4.12 1.98
N VAL A 49 7.68 -4.28 1.25
CA VAL A 49 7.30 -5.55 0.63
C VAL A 49 8.24 -6.00 -0.50
N GLN A 50 9.19 -5.14 -0.91
CA GLN A 50 10.26 -5.52 -1.84
C GLN A 50 11.21 -6.60 -1.28
N LEU A 51 11.22 -6.82 0.04
CA LEU A 51 12.09 -7.79 0.70
C LEU A 51 11.51 -9.21 0.81
N GLU A 52 10.20 -9.40 0.69
CA GLU A 52 9.58 -10.73 0.91
C GLU A 52 9.31 -11.53 -0.38
N PHE A 53 9.28 -10.90 -1.55
CA PHE A 53 8.99 -11.59 -2.82
C PHE A 53 10.20 -12.21 -3.52
N CYS A 54 11.38 -12.27 -2.87
CA CYS A 54 12.61 -12.83 -3.45
C CYS A 54 13.06 -14.16 -2.81
N THR A 55 12.19 -14.88 -2.11
CA THR A 55 12.54 -16.17 -1.48
C THR A 55 11.86 -17.40 -2.08
N ASP A 56 11.45 -17.35 -3.35
CA ASP A 56 10.99 -18.56 -4.07
C ASP A 56 11.44 -18.55 -5.55
N LEU A 57 12.75 -18.44 -5.75
CA LEU A 57 13.39 -18.95 -6.97
C LEU A 57 14.41 -20.00 -6.50
N GLY A 58 14.17 -21.24 -6.91
CA GLY A 58 14.82 -22.46 -6.40
C GLY A 58 16.31 -22.59 -6.64
#